data_AF-K1RQ74-F1
#
_entry.id   AF-K1RQ74-F1
#
_cell.length_a   1.000
_cell.length_b   1.000
_cell.length_c   1.000
_cell.angle_alpha   90.00
_cell.angle_beta   90.00
_cell.angle_gamma   90.00
#
_symmetry.space_group_name_H-M   'P 1'
#
loop_
_entity.id
_entity.type
_entity.pdbx_description
1 polymer ?
#
loop_
_entity_poly.entity_id
_entity_poly.type
_entity_poly.pdbx_seq_one_letter_code
_entity_poly.pdbx_strand_id
1 'polypeptide(L)'
;MSFTDFLPAGAYRLRRAAVMTVGVLFMGFAVAALVLADLGTDPFTTACLAFAARMGWLLGSAELLINAVMFCLVLWQDPHRIGLGTLAN
;
A
#
# COMPACT_ATOMS: atom_id res chain seq x y z
N MET A 1 -14.55 -29.41 6.73
CA MET A 1 -14.14 -29.08 8.11
C MET A 1 -12.99 -28.10 8.02
N SER A 2 -13.19 -26.85 8.46
CA SER A 2 -12.14 -25.83 8.42
C SER A 2 -11.27 -25.98 9.66
N PHE A 3 -9.96 -25.75 9.54
CA PHE A 3 -9.02 -25.81 10.67
C PHE A 3 -9.37 -24.82 11.82
N THR A 4 -10.32 -23.91 11.57
CA THR A 4 -10.90 -22.97 12.52
C THR A 4 -11.86 -23.61 13.53
N ASP A 5 -12.38 -24.81 13.24
CA ASP A 5 -13.46 -25.41 14.03
C ASP A 5 -12.95 -26.15 15.28
N PHE A 6 -11.63 -26.34 15.40
CA PHE A 6 -10.98 -27.10 16.48
C PHE A 6 -10.27 -26.23 17.54
N LEU A 7 -10.24 -24.90 17.40
CA LEU A 7 -9.51 -24.00 18.30
C LEU A 7 -10.46 -23.06 19.07
N PRO A 8 -10.28 -22.91 20.41
CA PRO A 8 -11.06 -21.95 21.19
C PRO A 8 -10.85 -20.53 20.64
N ALA A 9 -11.92 -19.72 20.59
CA ALA A 9 -11.94 -18.41 19.92
C ALA A 9 -10.80 -17.45 20.31
N GLY A 10 -10.26 -17.57 21.54
CA GLY A 10 -9.08 -16.82 21.99
C GLY A 10 -7.78 -17.24 21.30
N ALA A 11 -7.55 -18.55 21.12
CA ALA A 11 -6.36 -19.08 20.45
C ALA A 11 -6.34 -18.71 18.96
N TYR A 12 -7.50 -18.66 18.30
CA TYR A 12 -7.62 -18.20 16.92
C TYR A 12 -7.21 -16.73 16.75
N ARG A 13 -7.71 -15.84 17.62
CA ARG A 13 -7.35 -14.41 17.58
C ARG A 13 -5.85 -14.21 17.82
N LEU A 14 -5.27 -14.92 18.78
CA LEU A 14 -3.84 -14.86 19.07
C LEU A 14 -3.01 -15.35 17.88
N ARG A 15 -3.38 -16.48 17.26
CA ARG A 15 -2.71 -16.99 16.06
C ARG A 15 -2.77 -16.00 14.90
N ARG A 16 -3.94 -15.40 14.65
CA ARG A 16 -4.10 -14.39 13.60
C ARG A 16 -3.23 -13.15 13.88
N ALA A 17 -3.21 -12.67 15.12
CA ALA A 17 -2.33 -11.57 15.52
C ALA A 17 -0.86 -11.91 15.31
N ALA A 18 -0.42 -13.11 15.71
CA ALA A 18 0.96 -13.55 15.52
C ALA A 18 1.36 -13.61 14.03
N VAL A 19 0.51 -14.18 13.17
CA VAL A 19 0.76 -14.23 11.72
C VAL A 19 0.78 -12.83 11.10
N MET A 20 -0.12 -11.95 11.52
CA MET A 20 -0.13 -10.54 11.10
C MET A 20 1.16 -9.83 11.52
N THR A 21 1.60 -9.97 12.76
CA THR A 21 2.84 -9.36 13.27
C THR A 21 4.05 -9.84 12.49
N VAL A 22 4.17 -11.15 12.24
CA VAL A 22 5.27 -11.70 11.43
C VAL A 22 5.23 -11.14 10.01
N GLY A 23 4.03 -11.05 9.39
CA GLY A 23 3.85 -10.46 8.07
C GLY A 23 4.27 -8.99 8.01
N VAL A 24 3.89 -8.18 9.00
CA VAL A 24 4.26 -6.76 9.10
C VAL A 24 5.76 -6.59 9.29
N LEU A 25 6.42 -7.43 10.10
CA LEU A 25 7.87 -7.41 10.27
C LEU A 25 8.61 -7.71 8.96
N PHE A 26 8.15 -8.73 8.23
CA PHE A 26 8.72 -9.08 6.93
C PHE A 26 8.52 -7.96 5.89
N MET A 27 7.33 -7.35 5.89
CA MET A 27 7.01 -6.22 5.03
C MET A 27 7.91 -5.02 5.36
N GLY A 28 8.14 -4.71 6.64
CA GLY A 28 9.06 -3.66 7.07
C GLY A 28 10.51 -3.92 6.63
N PHE A 29 10.98 -5.17 6.69
CA PHE A 29 12.31 -5.53 6.17
C PHE A 29 12.41 -5.34 4.65
N ALA A 30 11.39 -5.77 3.90
CA ALA A 30 11.34 -5.58 2.45
C ALA A 30 11.35 -4.08 2.07
N VAL A 31 10.57 -3.25 2.77
CA VAL A 31 10.57 -1.80 2.60
C VAL A 31 11.95 -1.21 2.88
N ALA A 32 12.60 -1.63 3.97
CA ALA A 32 13.95 -1.16 4.28
C ALA A 32 14.95 -1.51 3.17
N ALA A 33 14.88 -2.71 2.62
CA ALA A 33 15.72 -3.13 1.50
C ALA A 33 15.46 -2.31 0.22
N LEU A 34 14.20 -1.99 -0.09
CA LEU A 34 13.84 -1.14 -1.24
C LEU A 34 14.37 0.30 -1.08
N VAL A 35 14.26 0.86 0.12
CA VAL A 35 14.77 2.21 0.44
C VAL A 35 16.31 2.23 0.35
N LEU A 36 17.00 1.21 0.88
CA LEU A 36 18.46 1.06 0.75
C LEU A 36 18.94 0.96 -0.70
N ALA A 37 18.08 0.49 -1.60
CA ALA A 37 18.37 0.37 -3.02
C ALA A 37 17.81 1.56 -3.84
N ASP A 38 17.42 2.66 -3.18
CA ASP A 38 16.87 3.87 -3.80
C ASP A 38 15.65 3.63 -4.70
N LEU A 39 14.87 2.59 -4.42
CA LEU A 39 13.63 2.28 -5.16
C LEU A 39 12.39 2.86 -4.47
N GLY A 40 12.47 3.49 -3.29
CA GLY A 40 11.29 3.95 -2.55
C GLY A 40 10.65 2.84 -1.69
N THR A 41 9.41 3.04 -1.23
CA THR A 41 8.78 2.16 -0.21
C THR A 41 7.91 1.03 -0.77
N ASP A 42 7.48 1.13 -2.01
CA ASP A 42 6.54 0.22 -2.66
C ASP A 42 6.60 0.41 -4.19
N PRO A 43 6.08 -0.53 -5.00
CA PRO A 43 6.21 -0.48 -6.45
C PRO A 43 5.61 0.77 -7.11
N PHE A 44 4.55 1.36 -6.53
CA PHE A 44 3.94 2.58 -7.06
C PHE A 44 4.87 3.76 -6.81
N THR A 45 5.33 3.92 -5.57
CA THR A 45 6.33 4.93 -5.21
C THR A 45 7.62 4.78 -6.03
N THR A 46 8.08 3.53 -6.28
CA THR A 46 9.21 3.26 -7.17
C THR A 46 8.98 3.77 -8.58
N ALA A 47 7.81 3.52 -9.15
CA ALA A 47 7.47 3.99 -10.49
C ALA A 47 7.41 5.53 -10.54
N CYS A 48 6.81 6.16 -9.54
CA CYS A 48 6.79 7.62 -9.38
C CYS A 48 8.19 8.20 -9.25
N LEU A 49 9.08 7.55 -8.47
CA LEU A 49 10.47 7.96 -8.30
C LEU A 49 11.25 7.87 -9.62
N ALA A 50 11.09 6.78 -10.36
CA ALA A 50 11.72 6.62 -11.67
C ALA A 50 11.21 7.65 -12.68
N PHE A 51 9.90 7.93 -12.68
CA PHE A 51 9.30 8.97 -13.51
C PHE A 51 9.82 10.38 -13.12
N ALA A 52 9.84 10.69 -11.83
CA ALA A 52 10.33 11.96 -11.29
C ALA A 52 11.81 12.17 -11.65
N ALA A 53 12.66 11.16 -11.47
CA ALA A 53 14.06 11.19 -11.84
C ALA A 53 14.28 11.49 -13.33
N ARG A 54 13.41 10.97 -14.21
CA ARG A 54 13.48 11.20 -15.65
C ARG A 54 13.03 12.61 -16.07
N MET A 55 12.09 13.20 -15.33
CA MET A 55 11.53 14.54 -15.61
C MET A 55 12.23 15.66 -14.81
N GLY A 56 13.13 15.31 -13.87
CA GLY A 56 13.75 16.26 -12.95
C GLY A 56 12.79 16.82 -11.90
N TRP A 57 11.76 16.05 -11.53
CA TRP A 57 10.72 16.45 -10.58
C TRP A 57 11.01 15.93 -9.18
N LEU A 58 10.38 16.56 -8.19
CA LEU A 58 10.28 16.03 -6.83
C LEU A 58 9.32 14.84 -6.82
N LEU A 59 9.59 13.82 -5.99
CA LEU A 59 8.73 12.64 -5.85
C LEU A 59 7.27 13.05 -5.58
N GLY A 60 7.05 13.99 -4.65
CA GLY A 60 5.70 14.45 -4.31
C GLY A 60 4.96 15.12 -5.48
N SER A 61 5.66 15.78 -6.41
CA SER A 61 5.02 16.35 -7.60
C SER A 61 4.59 15.27 -8.60
N ALA A 62 5.42 14.25 -8.77
CA ALA A 62 5.10 13.10 -9.62
C ALA A 62 3.94 12.28 -9.04
N GLU A 63 3.97 11.99 -7.74
CA GLU A 63 2.91 11.28 -7.04
C GLU A 63 1.58 12.04 -7.06
N LEU A 64 1.60 13.35 -6.81
CA LEU A 64 0.40 14.19 -6.88
C LEU A 64 -0.23 14.14 -8.27
N LEU A 65 0.58 14.26 -9.33
CA LEU A 65 0.09 14.20 -10.70
C LEU A 65 -0.52 12.82 -11.00
N ILE A 66 0.21 11.74 -10.69
CA ILE A 66 -0.24 10.38 -11.00
C ILE A 66 -1.50 10.03 -10.21
N ASN A 67 -1.56 10.37 -8.92
CA ASN A 67 -2.76 10.18 -8.10
C ASN A 67 -3.93 11.02 -8.60
N ALA A 68 -3.72 12.26 -9.04
CA ALA A 68 -4.76 13.08 -9.65
C ALA A 68 -5.30 12.46 -10.95
N VAL A 69 -4.42 11.93 -11.81
CA VAL A 69 -4.84 11.21 -13.02
C VAL A 69 -5.64 9.96 -12.67
N MET A 70 -5.17 9.14 -11.72
CA MET A 70 -5.93 7.96 -11.27
C MET A 70 -7.28 8.34 -10.67
N PHE A 71 -7.35 9.43 -9.90
CA PHE A 71 -8.60 9.94 -9.34
C PHE A 71 -9.59 10.37 -10.42
N CYS A 72 -9.13 11.08 -11.47
CA CYS A 72 -9.95 11.41 -12.62
C CYS A 72 -10.49 10.17 -13.35
N LEU A 73 -9.69 9.10 -13.45
CA LEU A 73 -10.15 7.83 -14.03
C LEU A 73 -11.24 7.17 -13.18
N VAL A 74 -11.11 7.18 -11.86
CA VAL A 74 -12.14 6.67 -10.94
C VAL A 74 -13.43 7.48 -11.06
N LEU A 75 -13.34 8.82 -11.12
CA LEU A 75 -14.50 9.68 -11.34
C LEU A 75 -15.25 9.36 -12.64
N TRP A 76 -14.54 8.94 -13.68
CA TRP A 76 -15.15 8.57 -14.95
C TRP A 76 -15.77 7.17 -14.95
N GLN A 77 -15.08 6.18 -14.38
CA GLN A 77 -15.52 4.78 -14.44
C GLN A 77 -16.53 4.42 -13.35
N ASP A 78 -16.31 4.88 -12.13
CA ASP A 78 -17.07 4.46 -10.96
C ASP A 78 -17.03 5.54 -9.85
N PRO A 79 -17.77 6.65 -10.04
CA PRO A 79 -17.81 7.75 -9.07
C PRO A 79 -18.54 7.37 -7.77
N HIS A 80 -19.32 6.28 -7.75
CA HIS A 80 -20.10 5.87 -6.57
C HIS A 80 -19.24 5.21 -5.49
N ARG A 81 -18.00 4.82 -5.81
CA ARG A 81 -16.99 4.35 -4.84
C ARG A 81 -16.29 5.48 -4.07
N ILE A 82 -16.51 6.73 -4.45
CA ILE A 82 -15.90 7.89 -3.80
C ILE A 82 -16.68 8.20 -2.53
N GLY A 83 -16.01 8.05 -1.39
CA GLY A 83 -16.58 8.32 -0.07
C GLY A 83 -15.70 9.27 0.74
N LEU A 84 -16.09 9.52 1.99
CA LEU A 84 -15.31 10.37 2.92
C LEU A 84 -13.87 9.87 3.10
N GLY A 85 -13.63 8.56 2.98
CA GLY A 85 -12.28 7.99 3.02
C GLY A 85 -11.36 8.44 1.89
N THR A 86 -11.91 8.84 0.73
CA THR A 86 -11.13 9.36 -0.40
C THR A 86 -10.69 10.80 -0.20
N LEU A 87 -11.40 11.60 0.61
CA LEU A 87 -10.99 12.96 0.97
C LEU A 87 -9.92 12.98 2.05
N ALA A 88 -9.87 11.94 2.88
CA ALA A 88 -8.89 11.79 3.96
C ALA A 88 -7.54 11.22 3.48
N ASN A 89 -7.51 10.63 2.29
CA ASN A 89 -6.33 10.00 1.67
C ASN A 89 -5.74 10.90 0.58
#